data_AF-A0A6P1AJC8-F1
#
_entry.id   AF-A0A6P1AJC8-F1
#
_cell.length_a   1.000
_cell.length_b   1.000
_cell.length_c   1.000
_cell.angle_alpha   90.00
_cell.angle_beta   90.00
_cell.angle_gamma   90.00
#
_symmetry.space_group_name_H-M   'P 1'
#
loop_
_entity.id
_entity.type
_entity.pdbx_description
1 polymer ?
#
loop_
_entity_poly.entity_id
_entity_poly.type
_entity_poly.pdbx_seq_one_letter_code
_entity_poly.pdbx_strand_id
1 'polypeptide(L)'
;MSIPLQTDVDPTRAIKIMENVVLAHPDTLGDIDKKLEMLDRFYGFSGTGVREDQKRENGRQRLLAEKQVNLKLRKIEQEFELLSEKISHLEKGGLDFSEISTIRGDYLEICEQMGLEMHTERLWGKRKRSWLEEAQGNAIDDSLLGLIRHWYLAWEKDPDLMKEDRIILPKEWEQKMDLLKIKMNKLFKIMTEPSGQETRLDDYVENMRLWLSESFKSSRNEWQDPKVWADKDSVVKFYVDDIKLEHCERGNRIKSEVRREMIWHLRQAYLYK
;
A
#
# COMPACT_ATOMS: atom_id res chain seq x y z
N MET A 1 -4.86 5.82 -23.98
CA MET A 1 -4.91 7.18 -24.56
C MET A 1 -4.02 7.21 -25.80
N SER A 2 -4.34 7.99 -26.83
CA SER A 2 -3.48 8.18 -28.02
C SER A 2 -2.89 9.59 -28.08
N ILE A 3 -1.64 9.70 -28.53
CA ILE A 3 -0.94 10.96 -28.78
C ILE A 3 -0.30 10.90 -30.17
N PRO A 4 -0.69 11.77 -31.11
CA PRO A 4 -0.07 11.80 -32.43
C PRO A 4 1.38 12.30 -32.32
N LEU A 5 2.34 11.53 -32.83
CA LEU A 5 3.73 11.92 -32.96
C LEU A 5 4.01 12.38 -34.41
N GLN A 6 4.83 13.42 -34.57
CA GLN A 6 5.33 13.81 -35.89
C GLN A 6 6.34 12.78 -36.42
N THR A 7 6.48 12.69 -37.74
CA THR A 7 7.29 11.66 -38.44
C THR A 7 8.79 11.73 -38.18
N ASP A 8 9.26 12.85 -37.64
CA ASP A 8 10.64 13.26 -37.41
C ASP A 8 11.07 13.14 -35.94
N VAL A 9 10.18 12.62 -35.09
CA VAL A 9 10.40 12.36 -33.66
C VAL A 9 11.13 11.03 -33.47
N ASP A 10 12.20 11.00 -32.65
CA ASP A 10 12.83 9.75 -32.20
C ASP A 10 11.82 8.95 -31.33
N PRO A 11 11.32 7.80 -31.82
CA PRO A 11 10.26 7.07 -31.13
C PRO A 11 10.74 6.54 -29.78
N THR A 12 12.00 6.13 -29.66
CA THR A 12 12.54 5.60 -28.40
C THR A 12 12.58 6.69 -27.33
N ARG A 13 13.02 7.89 -27.70
CA ARG A 13 13.05 9.03 -26.78
C ARG A 13 11.64 9.51 -26.42
N ALA A 14 10.72 9.53 -27.38
CA ALA A 14 9.32 9.91 -27.12
C ALA A 14 8.61 8.93 -26.18
N ILE A 15 8.80 7.61 -26.38
CA ILE A 15 8.28 6.57 -25.49
C ILE A 15 8.77 6.79 -24.06
N LYS A 16 10.07 7.01 -23.88
CA LYS A 16 10.67 7.22 -22.56
C LYS A 16 10.11 8.47 -21.86
N ILE A 17 9.88 9.56 -22.60
CA ILE A 17 9.22 10.76 -22.06
C ILE A 17 7.80 10.42 -21.62
N MET A 18 7.03 9.73 -22.45
CA MET A 18 5.65 9.33 -22.11
C MET A 18 5.61 8.44 -20.86
N GLU A 19 6.48 7.44 -20.75
CA GLU A 19 6.60 6.57 -19.57
C GLU A 19 6.92 7.36 -18.30
N ASN A 20 7.93 8.25 -18.37
CA ASN A 20 8.33 9.07 -17.24
C ASN A 20 7.22 10.03 -16.78
N VAL A 21 6.46 10.60 -17.71
CA VAL A 21 5.31 11.46 -17.36
C VAL A 21 4.22 10.66 -16.64
N VAL A 22 3.93 9.43 -17.07
CA VAL A 22 2.98 8.59 -16.34
C VAL A 22 3.49 8.25 -14.94
N LEU A 23 4.75 7.83 -14.83
CA LEU A 23 5.37 7.50 -13.54
C LEU A 23 5.40 8.69 -12.58
N ALA A 24 5.63 9.90 -13.08
CA ALA A 24 5.66 11.10 -12.26
C ALA A 24 4.31 11.46 -11.65
N HIS A 25 3.19 11.00 -12.22
CA HIS A 25 1.87 11.38 -11.74
C HIS A 25 1.57 10.70 -10.38
N PRO A 26 1.24 11.44 -9.30
CA PRO A 26 1.04 10.84 -7.99
C PRO A 26 -0.14 9.85 -7.96
N ASP A 27 -1.19 10.09 -8.73
CA ASP A 27 -2.41 9.25 -8.78
C ASP A 27 -2.36 8.06 -9.77
N THR A 28 -1.23 7.82 -10.44
CA THR A 28 -1.04 6.61 -11.26
C THR A 28 -0.44 5.48 -10.42
N LEU A 29 -0.60 4.23 -10.81
CA LEU A 29 0.12 3.14 -10.15
C LEU A 29 1.51 2.94 -10.77
N GLY A 30 2.46 2.46 -9.96
CA GLY A 30 3.84 2.22 -10.37
C GLY A 30 4.80 2.14 -9.19
N ASP A 31 6.07 1.84 -9.46
CA ASP A 31 7.13 1.78 -8.46
C ASP A 31 7.35 3.13 -7.75
N ILE A 32 7.05 3.20 -6.44
CA ILE A 32 7.05 4.46 -5.67
C ILE A 32 8.41 5.16 -5.71
N ASP A 33 9.52 4.42 -5.70
CA ASP A 33 10.86 5.01 -5.72
C ASP A 33 11.13 5.71 -7.05
N LYS A 34 10.79 5.07 -8.17
CA LYS A 34 10.84 5.70 -9.49
C LYS A 34 9.87 6.87 -9.59
N LYS A 35 8.66 6.77 -9.03
CA LYS A 35 7.68 7.86 -9.04
C LYS A 35 8.23 9.10 -8.34
N LEU A 36 8.82 8.93 -7.16
CA LEU A 36 9.44 10.03 -6.40
C LEU A 36 10.60 10.67 -7.18
N GLU A 37 11.41 9.89 -7.90
CA GLU A 37 12.47 10.42 -8.76
C GLU A 37 11.92 11.23 -9.94
N MET A 38 10.83 10.75 -10.56
CA MET A 38 10.26 11.37 -11.75
C MET A 38 9.34 12.56 -11.43
N LEU A 39 8.73 12.61 -10.25
CA LEU A 39 7.79 13.65 -9.81
C LEU A 39 8.36 15.06 -10.04
N ASP A 40 9.61 15.28 -9.62
CA ASP A 40 10.28 16.58 -9.72
C ASP A 40 10.62 17.00 -11.15
N ARG A 41 10.76 16.02 -12.06
CA ARG A 41 11.21 16.25 -13.42
C ARG A 41 10.05 16.36 -14.41
N PHE A 42 8.90 15.75 -14.11
CA PHE A 42 7.85 15.57 -15.10
C PHE A 42 6.43 15.98 -14.66
N TYR A 43 6.14 16.21 -13.37
CA TYR A 43 4.79 16.56 -12.91
C TYR A 43 4.63 18.06 -12.58
N GLY A 44 3.49 18.63 -12.99
CA GLY A 44 3.09 20.00 -12.66
C GLY A 44 3.73 21.09 -13.53
N PHE A 45 4.27 20.73 -14.71
CA PHE A 45 4.90 21.69 -15.64
C PHE A 45 3.91 22.27 -16.65
N SER A 46 2.82 21.55 -16.94
CA SER A 46 1.79 21.98 -17.88
C SER A 46 0.82 23.03 -17.31
N GLY A 47 0.79 23.18 -15.98
CA GLY A 47 0.04 24.22 -15.27
C GLY A 47 0.96 25.29 -14.67
N THR A 48 0.39 26.46 -14.36
CA THR A 48 1.13 27.57 -13.72
C THR A 48 0.43 28.00 -12.43
N GLY A 49 1.16 28.02 -11.31
CA GLY A 49 0.73 28.67 -10.07
C GLY A 49 0.78 27.77 -8.83
N VAL A 50 0.50 28.39 -7.67
CA VAL A 50 0.60 27.81 -6.32
C VAL A 50 -0.15 26.47 -6.16
N ARG A 51 -1.23 26.26 -6.93
CA ARG A 51 -2.03 25.02 -6.86
C ARG A 51 -1.26 23.79 -7.37
N GLU A 52 -0.47 23.92 -8.43
CA GLU A 52 0.28 22.78 -8.98
C GLU A 52 1.46 22.40 -8.07
N ASP A 53 2.11 23.39 -7.45
CA ASP A 53 3.14 23.14 -6.44
C ASP A 53 2.56 22.45 -5.20
N GLN A 54 1.38 22.90 -4.76
CA GLN A 54 0.66 22.24 -3.66
C GLN A 54 0.25 20.80 -4.01
N LYS A 55 -0.25 20.56 -5.23
CA LYS A 55 -0.58 19.21 -5.72
C LYS A 55 0.65 18.30 -5.71
N ARG A 56 1.77 18.81 -6.23
CA ARG A 56 3.04 18.07 -6.29
C ARG A 56 3.54 17.71 -4.89
N GLU A 57 3.54 18.67 -3.98
CA GLU A 57 4.01 18.43 -2.61
C GLU A 57 3.08 17.47 -1.87
N ASN A 58 1.76 17.63 -1.98
CA ASN A 58 0.81 16.69 -1.39
C ASN A 58 0.95 15.28 -1.98
N GLY A 59 1.13 15.18 -3.30
CA GLY A 59 1.41 13.93 -3.99
C GLY A 59 2.70 13.27 -3.50
N ARG A 60 3.77 14.04 -3.28
CA ARG A 60 5.03 13.56 -2.69
C ARG A 60 4.79 13.00 -1.29
N GLN A 61 4.15 13.77 -0.42
CA GLN A 61 3.91 13.35 0.97
C GLN A 61 3.07 12.08 1.02
N ARG A 62 2.06 11.96 0.15
CA ARG A 62 1.25 10.74 0.02
C ARG A 62 2.06 9.53 -0.42
N LEU A 63 2.92 9.68 -1.43
CA LEU A 63 3.81 8.61 -1.91
C LEU A 63 4.83 8.20 -0.83
N LEU A 64 5.38 9.15 -0.08
CA LEU A 64 6.30 8.86 1.03
C LEU A 64 5.60 8.08 2.15
N ALA A 65 4.39 8.49 2.54
CA ALA A 65 3.61 7.77 3.53
C ALA A 65 3.24 6.36 3.05
N GLU A 66 2.86 6.21 1.77
CA GLU A 66 2.59 4.90 1.17
C GLU A 66 3.84 4.01 1.17
N LYS A 67 5.01 4.56 0.87
CA LYS A 67 6.28 3.83 0.90
C LYS A 67 6.54 3.25 2.29
N GLN A 68 6.28 4.02 3.35
CA GLN A 68 6.45 3.54 4.73
C GLN A 68 5.50 2.38 5.05
N VAL A 69 4.22 2.49 4.65
CA VAL A 69 3.24 1.40 4.80
C VAL A 69 3.72 0.15 4.05
N ASN A 70 4.16 0.28 2.80
CA ASN A 70 4.60 -0.84 1.98
C ASN A 70 5.89 -1.50 2.52
N LEU A 71 6.80 -0.71 3.11
CA LEU A 71 7.98 -1.24 3.79
C LEU A 71 7.59 -2.04 5.03
N LYS A 72 6.69 -1.50 5.86
CA LYS A 72 6.20 -2.18 7.07
C LYS A 72 5.45 -3.46 6.74
N LEU A 73 4.56 -3.42 5.74
CA LEU A 73 3.85 -4.61 5.25
C LEU A 73 4.80 -5.69 4.75
N ARG A 74 5.78 -5.34 3.90
CA ARG A 74 6.79 -6.32 3.44
C ARG A 74 7.52 -6.99 4.59
N LYS A 75 7.91 -6.21 5.60
CA LYS A 75 8.57 -6.75 6.79
C LYS A 75 7.64 -7.74 7.51
N ILE A 76 6.40 -7.35 7.79
CA ILE A 76 5.42 -8.21 8.46
C ILE A 76 5.12 -9.48 7.66
N GLU A 77 5.00 -9.38 6.34
CA GLU A 77 4.81 -10.53 5.45
C GLU A 77 5.98 -11.53 5.55
N GLN A 78 7.22 -11.03 5.60
CA GLN A 78 8.42 -11.86 5.79
C GLN A 78 8.44 -12.51 7.18
N GLU A 79 8.09 -11.79 8.24
CA GLU A 79 8.02 -12.38 9.59
C GLU A 79 6.97 -13.50 9.67
N PHE A 80 5.83 -13.35 8.99
CA PHE A 80 4.84 -14.43 8.90
C PHE A 80 5.34 -15.64 8.11
N GLU A 81 6.06 -15.42 7.01
CA GLU A 81 6.68 -16.49 6.22
C GLU A 81 7.66 -17.29 7.09
N LEU A 82 8.57 -16.59 7.78
CA LEU A 82 9.53 -17.19 8.71
C LEU A 82 8.84 -17.94 9.86
N LEU A 83 7.76 -17.39 10.41
CA LEU A 83 6.97 -18.04 11.45
C LEU A 83 6.30 -19.32 10.93
N SER A 84 5.72 -19.29 9.73
CA SER A 84 5.10 -20.46 9.10
C SER A 84 6.13 -21.58 8.87
N GLU A 85 7.29 -21.24 8.30
CA GLU A 85 8.39 -22.19 8.09
C GLU A 85 8.86 -22.81 9.42
N LYS A 86 9.07 -21.98 10.44
CA LYS A 86 9.46 -22.42 11.78
C LYS A 86 8.47 -23.41 12.37
N ILE A 87 7.17 -23.11 12.30
CA ILE A 87 6.11 -24.01 12.79
C ILE A 87 6.12 -25.32 12.00
N SER A 88 6.24 -25.26 10.68
CA SER A 88 6.29 -26.44 9.81
C SER A 88 7.46 -27.37 10.14
N HIS A 89 8.60 -26.81 10.57
CA HIS A 89 9.75 -27.57 11.03
C HIS A 89 9.55 -28.21 12.41
N LEU A 90 8.98 -27.48 13.36
CA LEU A 90 8.75 -27.97 14.73
C LEU A 90 7.63 -29.01 14.81
N GLU A 91 6.56 -28.86 14.02
CA GLU A 91 5.42 -29.77 14.03
C GLU A 91 5.75 -31.21 13.61
N LYS A 92 6.88 -31.46 12.94
CA LYS A 92 7.29 -32.81 12.49
C LYS A 92 7.48 -33.80 13.66
N GLY A 93 7.71 -33.31 14.88
CA GLY A 93 7.80 -34.10 16.11
C GLY A 93 6.57 -34.01 17.03
N GLY A 94 5.57 -33.20 16.66
CA GLY A 94 4.57 -32.67 17.58
C GLY A 94 5.13 -31.49 18.40
N LEU A 95 4.28 -30.50 18.70
CA LEU A 95 4.72 -29.29 19.42
C LEU A 95 4.75 -29.50 20.93
N ASP A 96 5.90 -29.29 21.55
CA ASP A 96 6.04 -29.24 23.00
C ASP A 96 5.69 -27.86 23.58
N PHE A 97 5.63 -27.75 24.91
CA PHE A 97 5.26 -26.50 25.58
C PHE A 97 6.27 -25.36 25.35
N SER A 98 7.56 -25.68 25.24
CA SER A 98 8.62 -24.70 24.99
C SER A 98 8.53 -24.17 23.56
N GLU A 99 8.26 -25.04 22.59
CA GLU A 99 8.06 -24.71 21.18
C GLU A 99 6.82 -23.83 21.01
N ILE A 100 5.69 -24.19 21.64
CA ILE A 100 4.48 -23.35 21.64
C ILE A 100 4.74 -21.97 22.25
N SER A 101 5.48 -21.91 23.36
CA SER A 101 5.82 -20.63 23.98
C SER A 101 6.70 -19.77 23.07
N THR A 102 7.61 -20.39 22.30
CA THR A 102 8.49 -19.71 21.35
C THR A 102 7.69 -19.17 20.17
N ILE A 103 6.85 -20.01 19.54
CA ILE A 103 5.96 -19.63 18.43
C ILE A 103 5.05 -18.46 18.83
N ARG A 104 4.49 -18.52 20.05
CA ARG A 104 3.66 -17.44 20.58
C ARG A 104 4.46 -16.14 20.78
N GLY A 105 5.72 -16.23 21.20
CA GLY A 105 6.63 -15.09 21.32
C GLY A 105 6.82 -14.39 19.98
N ASP A 106 7.24 -15.13 18.97
CA ASP A 106 7.42 -14.60 17.60
C ASP A 106 6.13 -13.97 17.06
N TYR A 107 4.99 -14.64 17.29
CA TYR A 107 3.69 -14.09 16.87
C TYR A 107 3.33 -12.79 17.59
N LEU A 108 3.66 -12.65 18.87
CA LEU A 108 3.43 -11.41 19.62
C LEU A 108 4.34 -10.27 19.14
N GLU A 109 5.57 -10.55 18.71
CA GLU A 109 6.45 -9.56 18.08
C GLU A 109 5.84 -9.05 16.76
N ILE A 110 5.23 -9.94 15.95
CA ILE A 110 4.48 -9.54 14.76
C ILE A 110 3.27 -8.67 15.13
N CYS A 111 2.54 -9.02 16.20
CA CYS A 111 1.41 -8.22 16.70
C CYS A 111 1.86 -6.81 17.09
N GLU A 112 2.98 -6.67 17.81
CA GLU A 112 3.55 -5.37 18.17
C GLU A 112 3.91 -4.55 16.93
N GLN A 113 4.54 -5.17 15.92
CA GLN A 113 4.81 -4.49 14.64
C GLN A 113 3.53 -4.01 13.94
N MET A 114 2.42 -4.72 14.10
CA MET A 114 1.13 -4.28 13.59
C MET A 114 0.54 -3.11 14.40
N GLY A 115 0.91 -2.94 15.66
CA GLY A 115 0.32 -1.96 16.57
C GLY A 115 -0.70 -2.58 17.52
N LEU A 116 -0.54 -3.87 17.81
CA LEU A 116 -1.39 -4.64 18.72
C LEU A 116 -0.59 -5.07 19.95
N GLU A 117 -1.20 -4.94 21.11
CA GLU A 117 -0.64 -5.37 22.39
C GLU A 117 -1.51 -6.44 23.06
N MET A 118 -0.87 -7.37 23.76
CA MET A 118 -1.58 -8.42 24.49
C MET A 118 -2.09 -7.88 25.82
N HIS A 119 -3.40 -7.82 25.95
CA HIS A 119 -4.08 -7.58 27.22
C HIS A 119 -4.39 -8.88 27.93
N THR A 120 -4.35 -8.84 29.26
CA THR A 120 -4.77 -9.95 30.08
C THR A 120 -5.64 -9.47 31.22
N GLU A 121 -6.83 -10.05 31.33
CA GLU A 121 -7.71 -9.89 32.49
C GLU A 121 -7.79 -11.18 33.30
N ARG A 122 -7.69 -11.03 34.63
CA ARG A 122 -7.99 -12.11 35.58
C ARG A 122 -9.43 -11.97 36.03
N LEU A 123 -10.33 -12.75 35.43
CA LEU A 123 -11.69 -12.88 35.94
C LEU A 123 -11.66 -13.66 37.26
N TRP A 124 -12.37 -13.15 38.28
CA TRP A 124 -12.37 -13.72 39.63
C TRP A 124 -12.55 -15.24 39.63
N GLY A 125 -11.44 -15.93 39.92
CA GLY A 125 -11.42 -17.33 40.34
C GLY A 125 -11.28 -18.40 39.27
N LYS A 126 -11.53 -18.20 37.95
CA LYS A 126 -11.63 -19.37 37.05
C LYS A 126 -11.05 -19.33 35.62
N ARG A 127 -10.61 -18.20 35.04
CA ARG A 127 -9.85 -18.22 33.77
C ARG A 127 -9.14 -16.90 33.49
N LYS A 128 -7.85 -16.98 33.11
CA LYS A 128 -7.08 -15.85 32.57
C LYS A 128 -7.53 -15.66 31.13
N ARG A 129 -8.13 -14.51 30.81
CA ARG A 129 -8.53 -14.18 29.43
C ARG A 129 -7.45 -13.28 28.85
N SER A 130 -6.88 -13.69 27.72
CA SER A 130 -5.92 -12.88 26.97
C SER A 130 -6.50 -12.56 25.60
N TRP A 131 -6.29 -11.34 25.13
CA TRP A 131 -6.68 -10.91 23.78
C TRP A 131 -5.76 -9.80 23.31
N LEU A 132 -5.82 -9.49 22.01
CA LEU A 132 -5.06 -8.40 21.42
C LEU A 132 -5.95 -7.17 21.32
N GLU A 133 -5.44 -6.03 21.78
CA GLU A 133 -6.04 -4.71 21.55
C GLU A 133 -5.03 -3.80 20.86
N GLU A 134 -5.55 -2.71 20.31
CA GLU A 134 -4.72 -1.70 19.67
C GLU A 134 -3.89 -0.94 20.71
N ALA A 135 -2.58 -0.88 20.47
CA ALA A 135 -1.63 -0.19 21.33
C ALA A 135 -1.98 1.30 21.44
N GLN A 136 -1.74 1.89 22.61
CA GLN A 136 -2.04 3.29 22.88
C GLN A 136 -0.76 4.14 22.95
N GLY A 137 -0.89 5.44 22.66
CA GLY A 137 0.22 6.40 22.74
C GLY A 137 1.25 6.22 21.61
N ASN A 138 2.48 6.69 21.84
CA ASN A 138 3.51 6.82 20.79
C ASN A 138 3.95 5.49 20.16
N ALA A 139 3.66 4.35 20.79
CA ALA A 139 3.99 3.03 20.24
C ALA A 139 3.22 2.74 18.93
N ILE A 140 2.10 3.41 18.70
CA ILE A 140 1.30 3.20 17.49
C ILE A 140 1.88 3.89 16.26
N ASP A 141 2.64 4.98 16.42
CA ASP A 141 3.00 5.85 15.29
C ASP A 141 3.85 5.13 14.23
N ASP A 142 4.79 4.28 14.66
CA ASP A 142 5.67 3.47 13.81
C ASP A 142 5.10 2.07 13.49
N SER A 143 3.90 1.77 13.98
CA SER A 143 3.20 0.51 13.74
C SER A 143 2.50 0.51 12.38
N LEU A 144 2.13 -0.67 11.88
CA LEU A 144 1.36 -0.74 10.62
C LEU A 144 0.07 0.07 10.68
N LEU A 145 -0.70 -0.05 11.77
CA LEU A 145 -1.94 0.69 11.95
C LEU A 145 -1.70 2.20 11.94
N GLY A 146 -0.70 2.69 12.69
CA GLY A 146 -0.35 4.10 12.70
C GLY A 146 0.10 4.61 11.34
N LEU A 147 0.96 3.87 10.64
CA LEU A 147 1.42 4.24 9.29
C LEU A 147 0.27 4.30 8.28
N ILE A 148 -0.71 3.39 8.36
CA ILE A 148 -1.91 3.43 7.50
C ILE A 148 -2.73 4.69 7.79
N ARG A 149 -2.88 5.08 9.06
CA ARG A 149 -3.55 6.34 9.43
C ARG A 149 -2.83 7.55 8.88
N HIS A 150 -1.52 7.63 9.05
CA HIS A 150 -0.71 8.70 8.47
C HIS A 150 -0.86 8.75 6.94
N TRP A 151 -0.86 7.59 6.28
CA TRP A 151 -1.04 7.50 4.84
C TRP A 151 -2.41 8.00 4.39
N TYR A 152 -3.51 7.49 4.96
CA TYR A 152 -4.84 7.94 4.54
C TYR A 152 -5.12 9.40 4.92
N LEU A 153 -4.56 9.92 6.02
CA LEU A 153 -4.64 11.34 6.37
C LEU A 153 -3.87 12.23 5.40
N ALA A 154 -2.81 11.72 4.75
CA ALA A 154 -2.14 12.44 3.68
C ALA A 154 -3.06 12.68 2.48
N TRP A 155 -4.06 11.82 2.25
CA TRP A 155 -5.07 12.02 1.21
C TRP A 155 -6.00 13.21 1.50
N GLU A 156 -6.30 13.51 2.76
CA GLU A 156 -7.19 14.65 3.10
C GLU A 156 -6.64 16.00 2.65
N LYS A 157 -5.31 16.08 2.49
CA LYS A 157 -4.62 17.27 1.99
C LYS A 157 -4.71 17.42 0.46
N ASP A 158 -5.13 16.38 -0.25
CA ASP A 158 -5.25 16.40 -1.71
C ASP A 158 -6.31 17.45 -2.14
N PRO A 159 -5.91 18.46 -2.95
CA PRO A 159 -6.82 19.52 -3.37
C PRO A 159 -7.90 19.04 -4.35
N ASP A 160 -7.73 17.87 -4.98
CA ASP A 160 -8.73 17.30 -5.90
C ASP A 160 -9.67 16.30 -5.21
N LEU A 161 -9.39 15.92 -3.96
CA LEU A 161 -10.25 15.01 -3.21
C LEU A 161 -11.56 15.69 -2.80
N MET A 162 -12.68 15.08 -3.23
CA MET A 162 -14.04 15.54 -2.93
C MET A 162 -14.35 15.48 -1.44
N LYS A 163 -15.33 16.27 -0.98
CA LYS A 163 -15.67 16.37 0.44
C LYS A 163 -16.21 15.06 1.00
N GLU A 164 -16.96 14.33 0.19
CA GLU A 164 -17.56 13.05 0.51
C GLU A 164 -16.47 11.98 0.68
N ASP A 165 -15.50 11.98 -0.24
CA ASP A 165 -14.38 11.04 -0.21
C ASP A 165 -13.49 11.23 1.01
N ARG A 166 -13.34 12.48 1.51
CA ARG A 166 -12.65 12.77 2.78
C ARG A 166 -13.29 12.10 4.00
N ILE A 167 -14.59 11.76 3.92
CA ILE A 167 -15.30 11.06 5.01
C ILE A 167 -15.27 9.55 4.77
N ILE A 168 -15.46 9.13 3.53
CA ILE A 168 -15.55 7.71 3.15
C ILE A 168 -14.19 7.02 3.31
N LEU A 169 -13.11 7.63 2.83
CA LEU A 169 -11.79 7.01 2.76
C LEU A 169 -11.24 6.63 4.16
N PRO A 170 -11.23 7.52 5.18
CA PRO A 170 -10.83 7.13 6.53
C PRO A 170 -11.70 6.00 7.10
N LYS A 171 -13.02 6.07 6.89
CA LYS A 171 -13.96 5.07 7.39
C LYS A 171 -13.70 3.69 6.79
N GLU A 172 -13.46 3.60 5.49
CA GLU A 172 -13.15 2.33 4.82
C GLU A 172 -11.85 1.71 5.34
N TRP A 173 -10.82 2.53 5.56
CA TRP A 173 -9.54 2.06 6.10
C TRP A 173 -9.65 1.62 7.56
N GLU A 174 -10.36 2.36 8.41
CA GLU A 174 -10.63 1.93 9.79
C GLU A 174 -11.40 0.60 9.83
N GLN A 175 -12.42 0.43 8.96
CA GLN A 175 -13.14 -0.84 8.86
C GLN A 175 -12.24 -2.01 8.42
N LYS A 176 -11.33 -1.78 7.47
CA LYS A 176 -10.33 -2.79 7.08
C LYS A 176 -9.37 -3.11 8.22
N MET A 177 -8.92 -2.10 8.97
CA MET A 177 -8.06 -2.28 10.14
C MET A 177 -8.77 -3.04 11.26
N ASP A 178 -10.06 -2.82 11.47
CA ASP A 178 -10.85 -3.61 12.42
C ASP A 178 -10.95 -5.08 11.99
N LEU A 179 -11.12 -5.35 10.70
CA LEU A 179 -11.09 -6.71 10.18
C LEU A 179 -9.72 -7.39 10.39
N LEU A 180 -8.62 -6.63 10.22
CA LEU A 180 -7.27 -7.08 10.56
C LEU A 180 -7.17 -7.45 12.05
N LYS A 181 -7.59 -6.56 12.96
CA LYS A 181 -7.59 -6.82 14.42
C LYS A 181 -8.36 -8.08 14.78
N ILE A 182 -9.53 -8.29 14.16
CA ILE A 182 -10.36 -9.49 14.37
C ILE A 182 -9.61 -10.75 13.91
N LYS A 183 -8.95 -10.72 12.76
CA LYS A 183 -8.19 -11.86 12.23
C LYS A 183 -6.96 -12.17 13.09
N MET A 184 -6.22 -11.15 13.50
CA MET A 184 -5.09 -11.31 14.42
C MET A 184 -5.54 -11.89 15.77
N ASN A 185 -6.68 -11.46 16.31
CA ASN A 185 -7.24 -12.06 17.53
C ASN A 185 -7.65 -13.52 17.34
N LYS A 186 -8.18 -13.90 16.17
CA LYS A 186 -8.52 -15.30 15.86
C LYS A 186 -7.25 -16.16 15.81
N LEU A 187 -6.22 -15.70 15.11
CA LEU A 187 -4.95 -16.41 15.02
C LEU A 187 -4.27 -16.49 16.40
N PHE A 188 -4.32 -15.44 17.20
CA PHE A 188 -3.82 -15.44 18.58
C PHE A 188 -4.45 -16.53 19.45
N LYS A 189 -5.77 -16.73 19.33
CA LYS A 189 -6.48 -17.79 20.07
C LYS A 189 -6.02 -19.17 19.62
N ILE A 190 -5.88 -19.39 18.32
CA ILE A 190 -5.37 -20.64 17.75
C ILE A 190 -3.94 -20.92 18.22
N MET A 191 -3.08 -19.89 18.26
CA MET A 191 -1.70 -19.96 18.75
C MET A 191 -1.61 -20.29 20.25
N THR A 192 -2.60 -19.85 21.04
CA THR A 192 -2.61 -20.06 22.49
C THR A 192 -3.15 -21.45 22.85
N GLU A 193 -4.12 -21.95 22.09
CA GLU A 193 -4.75 -23.26 22.29
C GLU A 193 -4.82 -24.03 20.95
N PRO A 194 -3.69 -24.55 20.45
CA PRO A 194 -3.63 -25.26 19.16
C PRO A 194 -4.29 -26.66 19.22
N SER A 195 -4.55 -27.19 20.41
CA SER A 195 -5.17 -28.50 20.59
C SER A 195 -6.61 -28.53 20.05
N GLY A 196 -6.91 -29.51 19.20
CA GLY A 196 -8.27 -29.73 18.67
C GLY A 196 -8.60 -28.94 17.41
N GLN A 197 -7.61 -28.31 16.77
CA GLN A 197 -7.76 -27.77 15.42
C GLN A 197 -7.60 -28.88 14.37
N GLU A 198 -8.44 -28.86 13.33
CA GLU A 198 -8.34 -29.81 12.20
C GLU A 198 -7.24 -29.42 11.21
N THR A 199 -6.89 -28.14 11.16
CA THR A 199 -5.87 -27.57 10.26
C THR A 199 -4.56 -27.37 11.01
N ARG A 200 -3.43 -27.51 10.31
CA ARG A 200 -2.10 -27.31 10.90
C ARG A 200 -1.85 -25.85 11.22
N LEU A 201 -0.96 -25.57 12.18
CA LEU A 201 -0.76 -24.21 12.65
C LEU A 201 -0.02 -23.35 11.61
N ASP A 202 0.91 -23.95 10.85
CA ASP A 202 1.63 -23.29 9.74
C ASP A 202 0.68 -22.82 8.65
N ASP A 203 -0.34 -23.61 8.31
CA ASP A 203 -1.39 -23.25 7.35
C ASP A 203 -2.20 -22.02 7.81
N TYR A 204 -2.53 -21.90 9.09
CA TYR A 204 -3.25 -20.72 9.60
C TYR A 204 -2.40 -19.44 9.49
N VAL A 205 -1.10 -19.55 9.75
CA VAL A 205 -0.15 -18.43 9.61
C VAL A 205 0.00 -18.03 8.16
N GLU A 206 0.17 -19.00 7.27
CA GLU A 206 0.33 -18.76 5.84
C GLU A 206 -0.93 -18.13 5.24
N ASN A 207 -2.12 -18.62 5.62
CA ASN A 207 -3.39 -18.02 5.20
C ASN A 207 -3.53 -16.56 5.68
N MET A 208 -2.99 -16.21 6.85
CA MET A 208 -2.97 -14.82 7.32
C MET A 208 -2.05 -13.95 6.46
N ARG A 209 -0.86 -14.46 6.11
CA ARG A 209 0.09 -13.80 5.21
C ARG A 209 -0.52 -13.55 3.83
N LEU A 210 -1.13 -14.58 3.23
CA LEU A 210 -1.82 -14.46 1.94
C LEU A 210 -2.94 -13.42 2.00
N TRP A 211 -3.78 -13.47 3.04
CA TRP A 211 -4.86 -12.49 3.22
C TRP A 211 -4.34 -11.05 3.33
N LEU A 212 -3.21 -10.81 4.00
CA LEU A 212 -2.59 -9.48 4.06
C LEU A 212 -2.23 -8.99 2.64
N SER A 213 -1.53 -9.82 1.88
CA SER A 213 -1.03 -9.46 0.56
C SER A 213 -2.13 -9.28 -0.51
N GLU A 214 -3.20 -10.07 -0.43
CA GLU A 214 -4.25 -10.12 -1.45
C GLU A 214 -5.47 -9.25 -1.13
N SER A 215 -5.86 -9.18 0.15
CA SER A 215 -7.14 -8.59 0.56
C SER A 215 -7.01 -7.32 1.40
N PHE A 216 -5.93 -7.17 2.17
CA PHE A 216 -5.75 -6.01 3.04
C PHE A 216 -5.15 -4.82 2.27
N LYS A 217 -3.87 -4.93 1.90
CA LYS A 217 -3.15 -3.99 1.03
C LYS A 217 -1.93 -4.72 0.47
N SER A 218 -1.79 -4.72 -0.85
CA SER A 218 -0.60 -5.29 -1.47
C SER A 218 0.62 -4.39 -1.22
N SER A 219 1.73 -5.02 -0.85
CA SER A 219 3.01 -4.37 -0.61
C SER A 219 3.84 -4.17 -1.89
N ARG A 220 3.44 -4.83 -3.00
CA ARG A 220 4.10 -4.78 -4.32
C ARG A 220 3.11 -4.49 -5.45
N ASN A 221 3.46 -3.52 -6.29
CA ASN A 221 2.64 -3.10 -7.43
C ASN A 221 3.39 -3.22 -8.78
N GLU A 222 4.44 -4.05 -8.88
CA GLU A 222 5.34 -4.11 -10.05
C GLU A 222 4.64 -4.40 -11.39
N TRP A 223 3.53 -5.15 -11.38
CA TRP A 223 2.75 -5.43 -12.60
C TRP A 223 1.99 -4.20 -13.14
N GLN A 224 1.93 -3.11 -12.36
CA GLN A 224 1.16 -1.90 -12.64
C GLN A 224 1.99 -0.78 -13.31
N ASP A 225 3.26 -1.05 -13.62
CA ASP A 225 4.12 -0.13 -14.37
C ASP A 225 3.46 0.27 -15.71
N PRO A 226 3.60 1.55 -16.13
CA PRO A 226 2.95 2.04 -17.33
C PRO A 226 3.48 1.34 -18.58
N LYS A 227 2.58 1.09 -19.53
CA LYS A 227 2.90 0.45 -20.80
C LYS A 227 2.61 1.42 -21.93
N VAL A 228 3.66 1.74 -22.70
CA VAL A 228 3.58 2.62 -23.85
C VAL A 228 3.92 1.82 -25.11
N TRP A 229 3.03 1.88 -26.09
CA TRP A 229 3.24 1.30 -27.42
C TRP A 229 3.35 2.41 -28.44
N ALA A 230 4.47 2.47 -29.15
CA ALA A 230 4.63 3.37 -30.28
C ALA A 230 4.10 2.70 -31.56
N ASP A 231 2.96 3.21 -32.03
CA ASP A 231 2.48 3.08 -33.42
C ASP A 231 2.15 4.52 -33.89
N LYS A 232 1.56 4.72 -35.08
CA LYS A 232 1.21 6.05 -35.63
C LYS A 232 0.53 7.00 -34.62
N ASP A 233 -0.28 6.47 -33.71
CA ASP A 233 -1.03 7.23 -32.71
C ASP A 233 -0.53 7.06 -31.26
N SER A 234 0.63 6.41 -31.05
CA SER A 234 1.26 6.12 -29.74
C SER A 234 0.29 5.91 -28.57
N VAL A 235 -0.02 4.64 -28.29
CA VAL A 235 -0.99 4.27 -27.25
C VAL A 235 -0.29 4.16 -25.90
N VAL A 236 -0.78 4.92 -24.91
CA VAL A 236 -0.34 4.83 -23.51
C VAL A 236 -1.44 4.18 -22.66
N LYS A 237 -1.10 3.11 -21.93
CA LYS A 237 -1.95 2.50 -20.89
C LYS A 237 -1.25 2.55 -19.54
N PHE A 238 -2.03 2.83 -18.51
CA PHE A 238 -1.57 2.90 -17.13
C PHE A 238 -2.75 2.65 -16.21
N TYR A 239 -2.46 2.30 -14.97
CA TYR A 239 -3.46 2.13 -13.93
C TYR A 239 -3.54 3.38 -13.06
N VAL A 240 -4.74 3.65 -12.56
CA VAL A 240 -5.06 4.77 -11.68
C VAL A 240 -5.34 4.21 -10.29
N ASP A 241 -4.85 4.89 -9.26
CA ASP A 241 -5.18 4.54 -7.89
C ASP A 241 -6.65 4.86 -7.58
N ASP A 242 -7.27 4.00 -6.76
CA ASP A 242 -8.67 4.09 -6.30
C ASP A 242 -9.65 4.79 -7.26
N ILE A 243 -9.96 4.10 -8.37
CA ILE A 243 -10.79 4.63 -9.46
C ILE A 243 -12.21 5.06 -9.05
N LYS A 244 -12.67 4.68 -7.85
CA LYS A 244 -14.02 4.99 -7.37
C LYS A 244 -14.12 6.40 -6.77
N LEU A 245 -13.00 7.00 -6.39
CA LEU A 245 -12.94 8.36 -5.87
C LEU A 245 -13.43 9.36 -6.92
N GLU A 246 -13.82 10.55 -6.46
CA GLU A 246 -14.30 11.66 -7.29
C GLU A 246 -15.52 11.25 -8.13
N HIS A 247 -16.43 10.45 -7.56
CA HIS A 247 -17.59 9.89 -8.27
C HIS A 247 -17.23 9.11 -9.54
N CYS A 248 -16.12 8.36 -9.49
CA CYS A 248 -15.54 7.65 -10.63
C CYS A 248 -14.96 8.54 -11.75
N GLU A 249 -14.83 9.86 -11.54
CA GLU A 249 -14.25 10.80 -12.51
C GLU A 249 -12.73 10.96 -12.38
N ARG A 250 -12.13 10.44 -11.31
CA ARG A 250 -10.67 10.48 -11.07
C ARG A 250 -9.87 10.00 -12.28
N GLY A 251 -10.31 8.90 -12.90
CA GLY A 251 -9.66 8.38 -14.11
C GLY A 251 -9.68 9.36 -15.30
N ASN A 252 -10.76 10.12 -15.47
CA ASN A 252 -10.88 11.11 -16.54
C ASN A 252 -10.00 12.34 -16.25
N ARG A 253 -9.93 12.79 -15.00
CA ARG A 253 -9.04 13.87 -14.56
C ARG A 253 -7.58 13.51 -14.81
N ILE A 254 -7.12 12.36 -14.31
CA ILE A 254 -5.73 11.90 -14.43
C ILE A 254 -5.36 11.70 -15.88
N LYS A 255 -6.24 11.09 -16.69
CA LYS A 255 -6.01 10.96 -18.14
C LYS A 255 -5.79 12.31 -18.81
N SER A 256 -6.52 13.34 -18.40
CA SER A 256 -6.40 14.70 -18.93
C SER A 256 -5.12 15.40 -18.44
N GLU A 257 -4.75 15.24 -17.17
CA GLU A 257 -3.50 15.74 -16.58
C GLU A 257 -2.27 15.12 -17.26
N VAL A 258 -2.20 13.78 -17.29
CA VAL A 258 -1.13 13.04 -17.98
C VAL A 258 -1.01 13.45 -19.44
N ARG A 259 -2.12 13.62 -20.17
CA ARG A 259 -2.10 14.08 -21.57
C ARG A 259 -1.44 15.45 -21.72
N ARG A 260 -1.81 16.40 -20.85
CA ARG A 260 -1.28 17.77 -20.90
C ARG A 260 0.22 17.78 -20.62
N GLU A 261 0.66 17.06 -19.61
CA GLU A 261 2.09 16.92 -19.28
C GLU A 261 2.85 16.25 -20.43
N MET A 262 2.34 15.16 -21.02
CA MET A 262 2.98 14.49 -22.15
C MET A 262 3.16 15.44 -23.33
N ILE A 263 2.12 16.17 -23.72
CA ILE A 263 2.19 17.15 -24.82
C ILE A 263 3.20 18.25 -24.48
N TRP A 264 3.22 18.73 -23.25
CA TRP A 264 4.16 19.77 -22.81
C TRP A 264 5.61 19.29 -22.93
N HIS A 265 5.94 18.14 -22.36
CA HIS A 265 7.32 17.59 -22.39
C HIS A 265 7.77 17.19 -23.79
N LEU A 266 6.89 16.62 -24.62
CA LEU A 266 7.20 16.32 -26.01
C LEU A 266 7.48 17.60 -26.81
N ARG A 267 6.69 18.66 -26.60
CA ARG A 267 6.96 19.96 -27.23
C ARG A 267 8.30 20.55 -26.79
N GLN A 268 8.63 20.49 -25.50
CA GLN A 268 9.94 20.95 -25.02
C GLN A 268 11.09 20.16 -25.64
N ALA A 269 10.94 18.83 -25.78
CA ALA A 269 11.98 17.98 -26.32
C ALA A 269 12.20 18.12 -27.84
N TYR A 270 11.17 18.49 -28.60
CA TYR A 270 11.19 18.46 -30.07
C TYR A 270 10.94 19.81 -30.77
N LEU A 271 10.36 20.82 -30.11
CA LEU A 271 10.13 22.15 -30.71
C LEU A 271 11.13 23.23 -30.24
N TYR A 272 11.82 23.04 -29.11
CA TYR A 272 12.81 23.99 -28.59
C TYR A 272 14.25 23.52 -28.85
N LYS A 273 14.57 23.24 -30.12
CA LYS A 273 15.95 23.09 -30.60
C LYS A 273 16.43 24.39 -31.24
#